data_AF-A0A956BKK1-F1
#
_entry.id   AF-A0A956BKK1-F1
#
_cell.length_a   1.000
_cell.length_b   1.000
_cell.length_c   1.000
_cell.angle_alpha   90.00
_cell.angle_beta   90.00
_cell.angle_gamma   90.00
#
_symmetry.space_group_name_H-M   'P 1'
#
loop_
_entity.id
_entity.type
_entity.pdbx_description
1 polymer ?
#
loop_
_entity_poly.entity_id
_entity_poly.type
_entity_poly.pdbx_seq_one_letter_code
_entity_poly.pdbx_strand_id
1 'polypeptide(L)'
;MTLLLLLLSTASAGVKRDVRDAEEAVRTGDFGIAHRLATRAVASGRLPPAWEARALLARAEADATRETEPAAVLGAVEDYRRALSLEPELPAAGVQTVLANALLARAREASPEVRPALLEALVGVRDDVPARALLCDAAPPERVEAACGAVLEAAERAERPEPGFARAAQRLVLQQLTSGDPSRATETLDRSHALLDTWRARVEAAGPDEEAELLGPALDRAAATLELARLTVDLKDPARAGDALAAL
;
A
#
# COMPACT_ATOMS: atom_id res chain seq x y z
N MET A 1 -18.76 -44.52 -18.71
CA MET A 1 -17.95 -43.34 -19.15
C MET A 1 -18.81 -42.16 -19.57
N THR A 2 -19.84 -42.34 -20.42
CA THR A 2 -20.71 -41.26 -20.94
C THR A 2 -21.47 -40.48 -19.87
N LEU A 3 -21.97 -41.14 -18.82
CA LEU A 3 -22.69 -40.48 -17.71
C LEU A 3 -21.78 -39.55 -16.87
N LEU A 4 -20.51 -39.93 -16.71
CA LEU A 4 -19.52 -39.16 -15.95
C LEU A 4 -19.15 -37.87 -16.71
N LEU A 5 -19.03 -37.94 -18.03
CA LEU A 5 -18.74 -36.80 -18.89
C LEU A 5 -19.90 -35.80 -18.96
N LEU A 6 -21.15 -36.27 -18.96
CA LEU A 6 -22.36 -35.43 -18.89
C LEU A 6 -22.48 -34.69 -17.55
N LEU A 7 -22.19 -35.35 -16.43
CA LEU A 7 -22.17 -34.74 -15.10
C LEU A 7 -21.03 -33.73 -14.92
N LEU A 8 -19.87 -33.98 -15.55
CA LEU A 8 -18.76 -33.02 -15.58
C LEU A 8 -19.11 -31.77 -16.40
N SER A 9 -19.82 -31.92 -17.52
CA SER A 9 -20.20 -30.81 -18.41
C SER A 9 -21.27 -29.87 -17.83
N THR A 10 -22.32 -30.42 -17.19
CA THR A 10 -23.43 -29.64 -16.61
C THR A 10 -23.00 -28.89 -15.35
N ALA A 11 -22.17 -29.51 -14.52
CA ALA A 11 -21.61 -28.85 -13.34
C ALA A 11 -20.59 -27.75 -13.72
N SER A 12 -19.83 -27.89 -14.81
CA SER A 12 -18.95 -26.81 -15.32
C SER A 12 -19.76 -25.62 -15.85
N ALA A 13 -20.90 -25.86 -16.50
CA ALA A 13 -21.81 -24.81 -16.94
C ALA A 13 -22.43 -24.02 -15.78
N GLY A 14 -22.72 -24.68 -14.65
CA GLY A 14 -23.19 -24.04 -13.42
C GLY A 14 -22.18 -23.06 -12.83
N VAL A 15 -20.91 -23.44 -12.69
CA VAL A 15 -19.87 -22.56 -12.13
C VAL A 15 -19.60 -21.35 -13.03
N LYS A 16 -19.58 -21.55 -14.36
CA LYS A 16 -19.44 -20.42 -15.31
C LYS A 16 -20.60 -19.44 -15.23
N ARG A 17 -21.82 -19.95 -15.03
CA ARG A 17 -22.99 -19.11 -14.79
C ARG A 17 -22.86 -18.33 -13.49
N ASP A 18 -22.41 -18.98 -12.42
CA ASP A 18 -22.23 -18.34 -11.12
C ASP A 18 -21.20 -17.21 -11.15
N VAL A 19 -20.09 -17.41 -11.86
CA VAL A 19 -19.09 -16.35 -12.07
C VAL A 19 -19.65 -15.18 -12.85
N ARG A 20 -20.34 -15.44 -13.98
CA ARG A 20 -20.95 -14.38 -14.78
C ARG A 20 -22.03 -13.62 -14.01
N ASP A 21 -22.87 -14.33 -13.26
CA ASP A 21 -23.94 -13.74 -12.47
C ASP A 21 -23.36 -12.97 -11.26
N ALA A 22 -22.23 -13.43 -10.68
CA ALA A 22 -21.48 -12.69 -9.66
C ALA A 22 -20.85 -11.40 -10.22
N GLU A 23 -20.32 -11.44 -11.44
CA GLU A 23 -19.78 -10.26 -12.13
C GLU A 23 -20.86 -9.21 -12.40
N GLU A 24 -22.05 -9.64 -12.84
CA GLU A 24 -23.21 -8.76 -13.01
C GLU A 24 -23.65 -8.14 -11.67
N ALA A 25 -23.64 -8.92 -10.59
CA ALA A 25 -23.97 -8.45 -9.25
C ALA A 25 -22.96 -7.39 -8.76
N VAL A 26 -21.66 -7.58 -9.01
CA VAL A 26 -20.63 -6.55 -8.76
C VAL A 26 -20.89 -5.29 -9.58
N ARG A 27 -21.22 -5.41 -10.87
CA ARG A 27 -21.51 -4.26 -11.75
C ARG A 27 -22.74 -3.46 -11.30
N THR A 28 -23.73 -4.13 -10.72
CA THR A 28 -24.96 -3.52 -10.23
C THR A 28 -24.90 -3.09 -8.76
N GLY A 29 -23.78 -3.36 -8.08
CA GLY A 29 -23.57 -2.99 -6.67
C GLY A 29 -24.25 -3.92 -5.65
N ASP A 30 -24.78 -5.08 -6.09
CA ASP A 30 -25.33 -6.09 -5.18
C ASP A 30 -24.22 -7.02 -4.67
N PHE A 31 -23.40 -6.48 -3.78
CA PHE A 31 -22.23 -7.20 -3.26
C PHE A 31 -22.60 -8.42 -2.41
N GLY A 32 -23.81 -8.46 -1.84
CA GLY A 32 -24.32 -9.63 -1.12
C GLY A 32 -24.64 -10.80 -2.05
N ILE A 33 -25.25 -10.54 -3.21
CA ILE A 33 -25.42 -11.55 -4.27
C ILE A 33 -24.06 -11.94 -4.84
N ALA A 34 -23.20 -10.98 -5.15
CA ALA A 34 -21.87 -11.23 -5.70
C ALA A 34 -21.05 -12.17 -4.80
N HIS A 35 -21.01 -11.89 -3.49
CA HIS A 35 -20.32 -12.72 -2.51
C HIS A 35 -20.87 -14.15 -2.52
N ARG A 36 -22.18 -14.36 -2.36
CA ARG A 36 -22.77 -15.71 -2.32
C ARG A 36 -22.47 -16.53 -3.57
N LEU A 37 -22.59 -15.92 -4.74
CA LEU A 37 -22.34 -16.57 -6.02
C LEU A 37 -20.85 -16.91 -6.21
N ALA A 38 -19.98 -15.97 -5.85
CA ALA A 38 -18.53 -16.17 -5.89
C ALA A 38 -18.06 -17.25 -4.91
N THR A 39 -18.56 -17.27 -3.66
CA THR A 39 -18.28 -18.34 -2.68
C THR A 39 -18.69 -19.71 -3.21
N ARG A 40 -19.89 -19.81 -3.82
CA ARG A 40 -20.37 -21.06 -4.42
C ARG A 40 -19.48 -21.54 -5.56
N ALA A 41 -19.02 -20.61 -6.40
CA ALA A 41 -18.12 -20.91 -7.50
C ALA A 41 -16.73 -21.36 -6.99
N VAL A 42 -16.17 -20.70 -5.96
CA VAL A 42 -14.90 -21.09 -5.32
C VAL A 42 -14.99 -22.47 -4.67
N ALA A 43 -16.08 -22.75 -3.94
CA ALA A 43 -16.28 -24.04 -3.24
C ALA A 43 -16.36 -25.25 -4.20
N SER A 44 -16.62 -25.02 -5.49
CA SER A 44 -16.65 -26.08 -6.50
C SER A 44 -15.28 -26.68 -6.84
N GLY A 45 -14.18 -25.95 -6.58
CA GLY A 45 -12.80 -26.45 -6.71
C GLY A 45 -12.33 -26.74 -8.14
N ARG A 46 -13.01 -26.27 -9.20
CA ARG A 46 -12.69 -26.57 -10.60
C ARG A 46 -11.96 -25.42 -11.31
N LEU A 47 -10.88 -25.73 -12.04
CA LEU A 47 -10.20 -24.80 -12.98
C LEU A 47 -10.59 -25.11 -14.43
N PRO A 48 -10.78 -24.10 -15.31
CA PRO A 48 -11.16 -22.70 -15.05
C PRO A 48 -12.67 -22.62 -14.79
N PRO A 49 -13.15 -22.11 -13.64
CA PRO A 49 -13.26 -20.66 -13.34
C PRO A 49 -12.88 -20.24 -11.88
N ALA A 50 -12.03 -21.01 -11.19
CA ALA A 50 -11.74 -20.77 -9.77
C ALA A 50 -11.02 -19.44 -9.46
N TRP A 51 -10.18 -18.92 -10.35
CA TRP A 51 -9.50 -17.62 -10.12
C TRP A 51 -10.46 -16.44 -10.34
N GLU A 52 -11.35 -16.50 -11.36
CA GLU A 52 -12.37 -15.48 -11.64
C GLU A 52 -13.32 -15.36 -10.45
N ALA A 53 -13.77 -16.51 -9.94
CA ALA A 53 -14.59 -16.59 -8.75
C ALA A 53 -13.90 -16.00 -7.51
N ARG A 54 -12.59 -16.23 -7.33
CA ARG A 54 -11.83 -15.64 -6.21
C ARG A 54 -11.63 -14.13 -6.37
N ALA A 55 -11.38 -13.63 -7.59
CA ALA A 55 -11.27 -12.20 -7.84
C ALA A 55 -12.61 -11.47 -7.61
N LEU A 56 -13.72 -12.08 -8.02
CA LEU A 56 -15.07 -11.56 -7.75
C LEU A 56 -15.43 -11.64 -6.27
N LEU A 57 -15.02 -12.70 -5.57
CA LEU A 57 -15.20 -12.83 -4.13
C LEU A 57 -14.44 -11.73 -3.38
N ALA A 58 -13.15 -11.56 -3.67
CA ALA A 58 -12.32 -10.53 -3.06
C ALA A 58 -12.88 -9.12 -3.32
N ARG A 59 -13.40 -8.86 -4.52
CA ARG A 59 -14.06 -7.59 -4.85
C ARG A 59 -15.39 -7.41 -4.13
N ALA A 60 -16.23 -8.45 -4.09
CA ALA A 60 -17.49 -8.42 -3.37
C ALA A 60 -17.28 -8.22 -1.86
N GLU A 61 -16.26 -8.84 -1.27
CA GLU A 61 -15.88 -8.64 0.13
C GLU A 61 -15.34 -7.22 0.37
N ALA A 62 -14.46 -6.74 -0.50
CA ALA A 62 -13.95 -5.37 -0.44
C ALA A 62 -15.06 -4.31 -0.47
N ASP A 63 -16.10 -4.51 -1.29
CA ASP A 63 -17.17 -3.53 -1.51
C ASP A 63 -18.41 -3.74 -0.61
N ALA A 64 -18.74 -4.98 -0.21
CA ALA A 64 -19.84 -5.29 0.72
C ALA A 64 -19.59 -4.78 2.14
N THR A 65 -18.34 -4.54 2.52
CA THR A 65 -17.89 -4.34 3.89
C THR A 65 -18.19 -2.96 4.47
N ARG A 66 -19.22 -2.23 4.00
CA ARG A 66 -19.65 -0.99 4.68
C ARG A 66 -19.97 -1.19 6.18
N GLU A 67 -20.16 -2.43 6.64
CA GLU A 67 -20.53 -2.73 8.03
C GLU A 67 -19.75 -3.87 8.77
N THR A 68 -18.60 -4.42 8.30
CA THR A 68 -17.98 -5.61 8.96
C THR A 68 -16.45 -5.69 9.09
N GLU A 69 -16.06 -6.53 10.07
CA GLU A 69 -14.77 -6.80 10.71
C GLU A 69 -13.52 -6.90 9.81
N PRO A 70 -12.35 -6.43 10.28
CA PRO A 70 -11.05 -6.53 9.58
C PRO A 70 -10.64 -7.92 9.08
N ALA A 71 -11.16 -8.99 9.68
CA ALA A 71 -10.89 -10.36 9.28
C ALA A 71 -11.38 -10.68 7.85
N ALA A 72 -12.52 -10.10 7.42
CA ALA A 72 -13.05 -10.31 6.08
C ALA A 72 -12.15 -9.70 5.00
N VAL A 73 -11.57 -8.52 5.27
CA VAL A 73 -10.66 -7.82 4.36
C VAL A 73 -9.36 -8.62 4.17
N LEU A 74 -8.83 -9.21 5.25
CA LEU A 74 -7.66 -10.08 5.17
C LEU A 74 -7.96 -11.39 4.41
N GLY A 75 -9.18 -11.93 4.54
CA GLY A 75 -9.67 -13.04 3.72
C GLY A 75 -9.64 -12.72 2.23
N ALA A 76 -10.15 -11.55 1.83
CA ALA A 76 -10.14 -11.08 0.44
C ALA A 76 -8.71 -10.99 -0.14
N VAL A 77 -7.73 -10.54 0.67
CA VAL A 77 -6.32 -10.49 0.27
C VAL A 77 -5.77 -11.88 -0.01
N GLU A 78 -6.05 -12.85 0.87
CA GLU A 78 -5.59 -14.22 0.71
C GLU A 78 -6.22 -14.88 -0.52
N ASP A 79 -7.51 -14.66 -0.76
CA ASP A 79 -8.18 -15.17 -1.95
C ASP A 79 -7.64 -14.54 -3.23
N TYR A 80 -7.26 -13.27 -3.20
CA TYR A 80 -6.60 -12.61 -4.31
C TYR A 80 -5.18 -13.15 -4.57
N ARG A 81 -4.37 -13.35 -3.52
CA ARG A 81 -3.04 -13.97 -3.65
C ARG A 81 -3.13 -15.36 -4.27
N ARG A 82 -4.12 -16.15 -3.86
CA ARG A 82 -4.40 -17.45 -4.46
C ARG A 82 -4.80 -17.32 -5.93
N ALA A 83 -5.64 -16.35 -6.29
CA ALA A 83 -6.00 -16.10 -7.68
C ALA A 83 -4.76 -15.78 -8.55
N LEU A 84 -3.87 -14.88 -8.07
CA LEU A 84 -2.61 -14.57 -8.76
C LEU A 84 -1.66 -15.76 -8.87
N SER A 85 -1.62 -16.64 -7.85
CA SER A 85 -0.80 -17.86 -7.93
C SER A 85 -1.29 -18.87 -8.96
N LEU A 86 -2.60 -18.84 -9.27
CA LEU A 86 -3.22 -19.72 -10.24
C LEU A 86 -3.10 -19.17 -11.67
N GLU A 87 -3.19 -17.85 -11.85
CA GLU A 87 -3.05 -17.20 -13.14
C GLU A 87 -2.18 -15.94 -13.03
N PRO A 88 -0.84 -16.06 -13.19
CA PRO A 88 0.07 -14.93 -13.08
C PRO A 88 -0.12 -13.85 -14.16
N GLU A 89 -0.71 -14.21 -15.31
CA GLU A 89 -0.99 -13.31 -16.44
C GLU A 89 -2.34 -12.57 -16.34
N LEU A 90 -3.07 -12.77 -15.24
CA LEU A 90 -4.21 -11.92 -14.88
C LEU A 90 -3.83 -10.45 -15.08
N PRO A 91 -4.74 -9.56 -15.53
CA PRO A 91 -4.52 -8.12 -15.50
C PRO A 91 -4.43 -7.67 -14.03
N ALA A 92 -3.27 -7.95 -13.44
CA ALA A 92 -2.97 -7.89 -12.03
C ALA A 92 -3.12 -6.45 -11.57
N ALA A 93 -2.75 -5.49 -12.40
CA ALA A 93 -2.87 -4.06 -12.12
C ALA A 93 -4.31 -3.64 -11.78
N GLY A 94 -5.33 -4.14 -12.49
CA GLY A 94 -6.72 -3.76 -12.22
C GLY A 94 -7.22 -4.29 -10.89
N VAL A 95 -6.93 -5.57 -10.59
CA VAL A 95 -7.40 -6.21 -9.36
C VAL A 95 -6.54 -5.80 -8.14
N GLN A 96 -5.23 -5.61 -8.32
CA GLN A 96 -4.33 -5.00 -7.32
C GLN A 96 -4.82 -3.60 -6.96
N THR A 97 -5.26 -2.79 -7.93
CA THR A 97 -5.77 -1.45 -7.66
C THR A 97 -7.05 -1.49 -6.82
N VAL A 98 -8.01 -2.36 -7.15
CA VAL A 98 -9.25 -2.51 -6.37
C VAL A 98 -8.94 -2.98 -4.95
N LEU A 99 -8.10 -4.00 -4.80
CA LEU A 99 -7.71 -4.53 -3.50
C LEU A 99 -6.92 -3.50 -2.67
N ALA A 100 -5.98 -2.78 -3.29
CA ALA A 100 -5.22 -1.73 -2.64
C ALA A 100 -6.12 -0.59 -2.13
N ASN A 101 -7.10 -0.18 -2.94
CA ASN A 101 -8.08 0.84 -2.54
C ASN A 101 -8.96 0.36 -1.38
N ALA A 102 -9.39 -0.90 -1.40
CA ALA A 102 -10.17 -1.50 -0.32
C ALA A 102 -9.36 -1.56 0.98
N LEU A 103 -8.13 -2.05 0.92
CA LEU A 103 -7.21 -2.11 2.07
C LEU A 103 -6.93 -0.72 2.64
N LEU A 104 -6.70 0.27 1.78
CA LEU A 104 -6.45 1.65 2.19
C LEU A 104 -7.68 2.26 2.88
N ALA A 105 -8.87 2.10 2.32
CA ALA A 105 -10.11 2.58 2.92
C ALA A 105 -10.30 1.98 4.31
N ARG A 106 -10.04 0.68 4.46
CA ARG A 106 -10.21 -0.03 5.73
C ARG A 106 -9.13 0.30 6.74
N ALA A 107 -7.87 0.46 6.31
CA ALA A 107 -6.80 0.88 7.19
C ALA A 107 -7.08 2.25 7.84
N ARG A 108 -7.74 3.18 7.11
CA ARG A 108 -8.14 4.50 7.64
C ARG A 108 -9.18 4.41 8.75
N GLU A 109 -10.10 3.46 8.65
CA GLU A 109 -11.19 3.24 9.62
C GLU A 109 -10.81 2.27 10.75
N ALA A 110 -9.78 1.44 10.54
CA ALA A 110 -9.35 0.42 11.49
C ALA A 110 -8.77 1.02 12.77
N SER A 111 -8.92 0.27 13.86
CA SER A 111 -8.28 0.55 15.14
C SER A 111 -6.74 0.46 15.03
N PRO A 112 -5.99 1.08 15.96
CA PRO A 112 -4.53 1.03 15.97
C PRO A 112 -3.94 -0.38 15.99
N GLU A 113 -4.63 -1.37 16.56
CA GLU A 113 -4.16 -2.75 16.67
C GLU A 113 -4.21 -3.49 15.32
N VAL A 114 -5.18 -3.17 14.49
CA VAL A 114 -5.46 -3.86 13.22
C VAL A 114 -4.83 -3.15 12.04
N ARG A 115 -4.78 -1.81 12.08
CA ARG A 115 -4.30 -0.97 10.99
C ARG A 115 -2.92 -1.40 10.45
N PRO A 116 -1.91 -1.77 11.27
CA PRO A 116 -0.63 -2.24 10.75
C PRO A 116 -0.74 -3.48 9.85
N ALA A 117 -1.55 -4.47 10.22
CA ALA A 117 -1.72 -5.69 9.42
C ALA A 117 -2.38 -5.41 8.07
N LEU A 118 -3.35 -4.49 8.02
CA LEU A 118 -3.99 -4.07 6.77
C LEU A 118 -3.02 -3.29 5.86
N LEU A 119 -2.13 -2.48 6.44
CA LEU A 119 -1.10 -1.76 5.70
C LEU A 119 0.04 -2.68 5.21
N GLU A 120 0.41 -3.70 5.97
CA GLU A 120 1.32 -4.75 5.50
C GLU A 120 0.72 -5.53 4.33
N ALA A 121 -0.56 -5.87 4.41
CA ALA A 121 -1.29 -6.47 3.31
C ALA A 121 -1.30 -5.54 2.08
N LEU A 122 -1.50 -4.23 2.28
CA LEU A 122 -1.45 -3.22 1.21
C LEU A 122 -0.08 -3.19 0.53
N VAL A 123 1.01 -3.16 1.29
CA VAL A 123 2.38 -3.21 0.74
C VAL A 123 2.62 -4.51 -0.04
N GLY A 124 2.09 -5.64 0.44
CA GLY A 124 2.18 -6.91 -0.28
C GLY A 124 1.34 -6.99 -1.56
N VAL A 125 0.36 -6.10 -1.74
CA VAL A 125 -0.47 -5.99 -2.96
C VAL A 125 0.10 -4.94 -3.92
N ARG A 126 0.58 -3.84 -3.37
CA ARG A 126 1.15 -2.69 -4.08
C ARG A 126 2.46 -2.32 -3.39
N ASP A 127 3.55 -2.86 -3.91
CA ASP A 127 4.89 -2.59 -3.37
C ASP A 127 5.43 -1.26 -3.89
N ASP A 128 4.85 -0.15 -3.41
CA ASP A 128 5.31 1.19 -3.71
C ASP A 128 5.58 2.04 -2.46
N VAL A 129 6.28 3.15 -2.66
CA VAL A 129 6.68 4.05 -1.58
C VAL A 129 5.47 4.63 -0.82
N PRO A 130 4.37 5.05 -1.46
CA PRO A 130 3.17 5.49 -0.75
C PRO A 130 2.62 4.45 0.24
N ALA A 131 2.49 3.18 -0.17
CA ALA A 131 2.01 2.12 0.71
C ALA A 131 2.95 1.89 1.90
N ARG A 132 4.25 1.88 1.65
CA ARG A 132 5.28 1.73 2.70
C ARG A 132 5.28 2.93 3.67
N ALA A 133 5.08 4.14 3.17
CA ALA A 133 5.03 5.34 4.00
C ALA A 133 3.86 5.31 4.99
N LEU A 134 2.69 4.84 4.56
CA LEU A 134 1.55 4.61 5.44
C LEU A 134 1.86 3.58 6.53
N LEU A 135 2.54 2.47 6.17
CA LEU A 135 2.96 1.47 7.14
C LEU A 135 3.96 2.03 8.16
N CYS A 136 4.94 2.83 7.72
CA CYS A 136 5.87 3.55 8.59
C CYS A 136 5.13 4.48 9.57
N ASP A 137 4.13 5.23 9.11
CA ASP A 137 3.32 6.11 9.97
C ASP A 137 2.53 5.34 11.05
N ALA A 138 2.08 4.12 10.72
CA ALA A 138 1.33 3.26 11.64
C ALA A 138 2.22 2.31 12.47
N ALA A 139 3.52 2.23 12.19
CA ALA A 139 4.41 1.27 12.82
C ALA A 139 4.56 1.54 14.32
N PRO A 140 4.46 0.52 15.19
CA PRO A 140 4.76 0.69 16.61
C PRO A 140 6.26 1.00 16.82
N PRO A 141 6.67 1.63 17.94
CA PRO A 141 8.03 2.15 18.15
C PRO A 141 9.15 1.15 17.80
N GLU A 142 8.99 -0.11 18.18
CA GLU A 142 9.94 -1.20 17.95
C GLU A 142 10.07 -1.62 16.48
N ARG A 143 9.14 -1.18 15.61
CA ARG A 143 9.15 -1.45 14.16
C ARG A 143 9.36 -0.21 13.30
N VAL A 144 9.37 1.00 13.88
CA VAL A 144 9.54 2.25 13.15
C VAL A 144 10.82 2.24 12.31
N GLU A 145 11.92 1.77 12.87
CA GLU A 145 13.21 1.76 12.17
C GLU A 145 13.17 0.91 10.90
N ALA A 146 12.68 -0.32 11.01
CA ALA A 146 12.54 -1.21 9.86
C ALA A 146 11.53 -0.68 8.83
N ALA A 147 10.36 -0.20 9.29
CA ALA A 147 9.30 0.25 8.40
C ALA A 147 9.69 1.52 7.63
N CYS A 148 10.25 2.53 8.32
CA CYS A 148 10.62 3.80 7.71
C CYS A 148 11.94 3.70 6.93
N GLY A 149 12.90 2.86 7.36
CA GLY A 149 14.09 2.55 6.58
C GLY A 149 13.75 1.95 5.21
N ALA A 150 12.77 1.04 5.17
CA ALA A 150 12.29 0.44 3.94
C ALA A 150 11.60 1.44 2.98
N VAL A 151 11.06 2.55 3.50
CA VAL A 151 10.55 3.66 2.67
C VAL A 151 11.71 4.37 1.97
N LEU A 152 12.79 4.67 2.70
CA LEU A 152 13.97 5.34 2.14
C LEU A 152 14.67 4.48 1.09
N GLU A 153 14.86 3.19 1.36
CA GLU A 153 15.43 2.25 0.38
C GLU A 153 14.57 2.10 -0.89
N ALA A 154 13.26 2.23 -0.77
CA ALA A 154 12.36 2.21 -1.93
C ALA A 154 12.40 3.55 -2.68
N ALA A 155 12.41 4.67 -1.96
CA ALA A 155 12.50 6.02 -2.51
C ALA A 155 13.79 6.24 -3.32
N GLU A 156 14.92 5.71 -2.87
CA GLU A 156 16.19 5.83 -3.61
C GLU A 156 16.20 5.10 -4.95
N ARG A 157 15.45 4.01 -5.05
CA ARG A 157 15.29 3.26 -6.30
C ARG A 157 14.24 3.89 -7.21
N ALA A 158 13.44 4.82 -6.69
CA ALA A 158 12.40 5.47 -7.47
C ALA A 158 13.00 6.50 -8.43
N GLU A 159 12.51 6.44 -9.67
CA GLU A 159 12.92 7.39 -10.71
C GLU A 159 12.34 8.79 -10.46
N ARG A 160 11.19 8.85 -9.78
CA ARG A 160 10.40 10.06 -9.52
C ARG A 160 10.34 10.38 -8.03
N PRO A 161 10.02 11.64 -7.66
CA PRO A 161 9.77 12.00 -6.27
C PRO A 161 8.58 11.22 -5.70
N GLU A 162 8.81 10.56 -4.56
CA GLU A 162 7.80 9.69 -3.96
C GLU A 162 7.11 10.34 -2.74
N PRO A 163 5.77 10.36 -2.68
CA PRO A 163 5.06 10.98 -1.57
C PRO A 163 5.27 10.19 -0.28
N GLY A 164 5.43 10.91 0.83
CA GLY A 164 5.59 10.32 2.16
C GLY A 164 7.04 9.99 2.54
N PHE A 165 8.01 10.03 1.62
CA PHE A 165 9.41 9.74 1.95
C PHE A 165 9.97 10.68 3.04
N ALA A 166 9.71 12.00 2.93
CA ALA A 166 10.27 12.98 3.86
C ALA A 166 9.68 12.84 5.27
N ARG A 167 8.41 12.44 5.35
CA ARG A 167 7.75 12.14 6.62
C ARG A 167 8.32 10.86 7.24
N ALA A 168 8.59 9.84 6.42
CA ALA A 168 9.26 8.62 6.89
C ALA A 168 10.69 8.90 7.37
N ALA A 169 11.46 9.71 6.64
CA ALA A 169 12.78 10.19 7.07
C ALA A 169 12.69 10.91 8.42
N GLN A 170 11.80 11.90 8.55
CA GLN A 170 11.60 12.64 9.80
C GLN A 170 11.26 11.70 10.96
N ARG A 171 10.36 10.73 10.76
CA ARG A 171 9.99 9.78 11.80
C ARG A 171 11.17 8.88 12.20
N LEU A 172 11.95 8.40 11.22
CA LEU A 172 13.15 7.60 11.47
C LEU A 172 14.19 8.38 12.28
N VAL A 173 14.43 9.63 11.92
CA VAL A 173 15.33 10.56 12.63
C VAL A 173 14.88 10.74 14.09
N LEU A 174 13.60 10.99 14.33
CA LEU A 174 13.06 11.12 15.69
C LEU A 174 13.22 9.83 16.50
N GLN A 175 13.02 8.66 15.87
CA GLN A 175 13.22 7.36 16.52
C GLN A 175 14.67 7.15 16.91
N GLN A 176 15.62 7.46 16.01
CA GLN A 176 17.06 7.33 16.24
C GLN A 176 17.54 8.27 17.36
N LEU A 177 17.06 9.51 17.37
CA LEU A 177 17.31 10.45 18.47
C LEU A 177 16.75 9.93 19.80
N THR A 178 15.55 9.36 19.79
CA THR A 178 14.92 8.80 21.00
C THR A 178 15.68 7.59 21.53
N SER A 179 16.25 6.77 20.64
CA SER A 179 17.15 5.66 21.02
C SER A 179 18.56 6.11 21.42
N GLY A 180 18.87 7.41 21.36
CA GLY A 180 20.16 7.96 21.78
C GLY A 180 21.26 7.88 20.71
N ASP A 181 20.91 7.81 19.43
CA ASP A 181 21.86 7.73 18.31
C ASP A 181 21.75 8.96 17.36
N PRO A 182 22.30 10.11 17.78
CA PRO A 182 22.27 11.34 16.98
C PRO A 182 23.14 11.27 15.72
N SER A 183 24.18 10.42 15.71
CA SER A 183 25.03 10.23 14.53
C SER A 183 24.25 9.58 13.39
N ARG A 184 23.49 8.51 13.68
CA ARG A 184 22.61 7.88 12.67
C ARG A 184 21.46 8.78 12.24
N ALA A 185 20.92 9.59 13.16
CA ALA A 185 19.93 10.61 12.83
C ALA A 185 20.48 11.62 11.82
N THR A 186 21.72 12.07 12.00
CA THR A 186 22.40 12.97 11.06
C THR A 186 22.65 12.30 9.71
N GLU A 187 23.17 11.06 9.69
CA GLU A 187 23.38 10.30 8.45
C GLU A 187 22.07 10.10 7.66
N THR A 188 20.98 9.80 8.35
CA THR A 188 19.65 9.63 7.74
C THR A 188 19.15 10.95 7.12
N LEU A 189 19.37 12.08 7.80
CA LEU A 189 19.04 13.40 7.25
C LEU A 189 19.87 13.74 6.03
N ASP A 190 21.19 13.60 6.11
CA ASP A 190 22.10 13.93 5.02
C ASP A 190 21.76 13.11 3.76
N ARG A 191 21.52 11.81 3.95
CA ARG A 191 21.05 10.90 2.89
C ARG A 191 19.71 11.34 2.30
N SER A 192 18.76 11.76 3.14
CA SER A 192 17.43 12.22 2.69
C SER A 192 17.49 13.55 1.94
N HIS A 193 18.35 14.47 2.36
CA HIS A 193 18.61 15.73 1.64
C HIS A 193 19.27 15.47 0.28
N ALA A 194 20.29 14.61 0.23
CA ALA A 194 20.93 14.24 -1.03
C ALA A 194 19.95 13.62 -2.05
N LEU A 195 19.00 12.80 -1.57
CA LEU A 195 17.94 12.26 -2.41
C LEU A 195 16.99 13.36 -2.93
N LEU A 196 16.58 14.29 -2.05
CA LEU A 196 15.73 15.42 -2.43
C LEU A 196 16.40 16.32 -3.49
N ASP A 197 17.69 16.61 -3.32
CA ASP A 197 18.46 17.42 -4.26
C ASP A 197 18.60 16.71 -5.61
N THR A 198 18.80 15.39 -5.60
CA THR A 198 18.82 14.57 -6.82
C THR A 198 17.50 14.68 -7.57
N TRP A 199 16.37 14.59 -6.88
CA TRP A 199 15.06 14.72 -7.51
C TRP A 199 14.76 16.14 -7.99
N ARG A 200 15.13 17.17 -7.24
CA ARG A 200 15.03 18.57 -7.68
C ARG A 200 15.81 18.80 -8.97
N ALA A 201 17.06 18.32 -9.03
CA ALA A 201 17.88 18.42 -10.23
C ALA A 201 17.26 17.71 -11.44
N ARG A 202 16.61 16.56 -11.23
CA ARG A 202 15.88 15.85 -12.31
C ARG A 202 14.67 16.63 -12.81
N VAL A 203 13.86 17.18 -11.90
CA VAL A 203 12.70 17.99 -12.26
C VAL A 203 13.13 19.26 -12.99
N GLU A 204 14.19 19.92 -12.52
CA GLU A 204 14.76 21.10 -13.21
C GLU A 204 15.28 20.74 -14.60
N ALA A 205 15.96 19.60 -14.75
CA ALA A 205 16.49 19.14 -16.04
C ALA A 205 15.39 18.72 -17.05
N ALA A 206 14.22 18.29 -16.57
CA ALA A 206 13.08 17.97 -17.43
C ALA A 206 12.47 19.22 -18.10
N GLY A 207 12.70 20.40 -17.51
CA GLY A 207 12.17 21.68 -17.99
C GLY A 207 10.77 21.97 -17.45
N PRO A 208 10.21 23.16 -17.77
CA PRO A 208 8.88 23.55 -17.32
C PRO A 208 7.81 22.81 -18.13
N ASP A 209 7.35 21.69 -17.61
CA ASP A 209 6.16 20.98 -18.07
C ASP A 209 5.11 20.84 -16.95
N GLU A 210 3.96 20.26 -17.28
CA GLU A 210 2.86 20.03 -16.33
C GLU A 210 3.29 19.12 -15.17
N GLU A 211 4.27 18.24 -15.38
CA GLU A 211 4.81 17.36 -14.33
C GLU A 211 5.70 18.16 -13.36
N ALA A 212 6.55 19.06 -13.84
CA ALA A 212 7.37 19.94 -13.01
C ALA A 212 6.53 20.89 -12.14
N GLU A 213 5.44 21.44 -12.68
CA GLU A 213 4.50 22.27 -11.94
C GLU A 213 3.81 21.52 -10.79
N LEU A 214 3.51 20.23 -10.98
CA LEU A 214 2.91 19.38 -9.96
C LEU A 214 3.93 18.93 -8.90
N LEU A 215 5.18 18.64 -9.31
CA LEU A 215 6.22 18.10 -8.44
C LEU A 215 6.90 19.17 -7.57
N GLY A 216 7.06 20.41 -8.07
CA GLY A 216 7.71 21.50 -7.33
C GLY A 216 7.17 21.70 -5.91
N PRO A 217 5.86 21.96 -5.74
CA PRO A 217 5.26 22.13 -4.41
C PRO A 217 5.39 20.88 -3.51
N ALA A 218 5.46 19.68 -4.07
CA ALA A 218 5.66 18.45 -3.30
C ALA A 218 7.10 18.35 -2.78
N LEU A 219 8.09 18.69 -3.61
CA LEU A 219 9.50 18.76 -3.23
C LEU A 219 9.76 19.85 -2.18
N ASP A 220 9.07 20.98 -2.25
CA ASP A 220 9.20 22.04 -1.25
C ASP A 220 8.60 21.65 0.11
N ARG A 221 7.47 20.95 0.12
CA ARG A 221 6.93 20.36 1.36
C ARG A 221 7.85 19.30 1.94
N ALA A 222 8.48 18.48 1.09
CA ALA A 222 9.48 17.52 1.52
C ALA A 222 10.70 18.21 2.14
N ALA A 223 11.21 19.27 1.50
CA ALA A 223 12.30 20.08 2.03
C ALA A 223 11.97 20.63 3.42
N ALA A 224 10.82 21.28 3.57
CA ALA A 224 10.38 21.83 4.85
C ALA A 224 10.25 20.75 5.94
N THR A 225 9.81 19.54 5.57
CA THR A 225 9.71 18.40 6.50
C THR A 225 11.09 17.94 6.97
N LEU A 226 12.07 17.88 6.06
CA LEU A 226 13.45 17.51 6.40
C LEU A 226 14.16 18.61 7.21
N GLU A 227 13.93 19.88 6.90
CA GLU A 227 14.48 21.01 7.68
C GLU A 227 13.97 21.01 9.12
N LEU A 228 12.68 20.72 9.35
CA LEU A 228 12.15 20.53 10.71
C LEU A 228 12.84 19.39 11.45
N ALA A 229 13.14 18.29 10.75
CA ALA A 229 13.87 17.17 11.32
C ALA A 229 15.33 17.54 11.64
N ARG A 230 15.98 18.34 10.78
CA ARG A 230 17.32 18.87 11.01
C ARG A 230 17.41 19.79 12.22
N LEU A 231 16.49 20.74 12.34
CA LEU A 231 16.39 21.59 13.53
C LEU A 231 16.18 20.76 14.79
N THR A 232 15.42 19.66 14.71
CA THR A 232 15.24 18.75 15.84
C THR A 232 16.53 18.05 16.25
N VAL A 233 17.35 17.61 15.30
CA VAL A 233 18.69 17.05 15.58
C VAL A 233 19.60 18.13 16.20
N ASP A 234 19.63 19.32 15.62
CA ASP A 234 20.49 20.42 16.07
C ASP A 234 20.14 20.89 17.49
N LEU A 235 18.85 20.90 17.84
CA LEU A 235 18.39 21.18 19.22
C LEU A 235 18.81 20.13 20.25
N LYS A 236 19.18 18.90 19.81
CA LYS A 236 19.72 17.86 20.69
C LYS A 236 21.23 17.97 20.86
N ASP A 237 21.90 18.76 20.04
CA ASP A 237 23.33 19.08 20.18
C ASP A 237 23.49 20.43 20.91
N PRO A 238 24.02 20.46 22.15
CA PRO A 238 24.22 21.71 22.89
C PRO A 238 25.08 22.74 22.16
N ALA A 239 25.98 22.30 21.27
CA ALA A 239 26.85 23.19 20.50
C ALA A 239 26.10 23.91 19.37
N ARG A 240 24.97 23.34 18.89
CA ARG A 240 24.21 23.84 17.73
C ARG A 240 22.82 24.34 18.11
N ALA A 241 22.34 24.05 19.32
CA ALA A 241 21.02 24.44 19.79
C ALA A 241 20.76 25.96 19.77
N GLY A 242 21.79 26.78 20.00
CA GLY A 242 21.67 28.25 19.94
C GLY A 242 21.32 28.75 18.54
N ASP A 243 22.01 28.26 17.52
CA ASP A 243 21.77 28.62 16.12
C ASP A 243 20.42 28.07 15.64
N ALA A 244 20.06 26.85 16.04
CA ALA A 244 18.78 26.24 15.70
C ALA A 244 17.58 26.99 16.31
N LEU A 245 17.71 27.48 17.56
CA LEU A 245 16.69 28.33 18.19
C LEU A 245 16.51 29.68 17.49
N ALA A 246 17.58 30.25 16.93
CA ALA A 246 17.53 31.52 16.21
C ALA A 246 16.91 31.40 14.80
N ALA A 247 16.93 30.21 14.21
CA ALA A 247 16.36 29.92 12.90
C ALA A 247 14.83 29.65 12.92
N LEU A 248 14.28 29.33 14.11
CA LEU A 248 12.85 29.12 14.36
C LEU A 248 12.10 30.44 14.61
#